data_AF-A0A2U2MQE4-F1
#
_entry.id   AF-A0A2U2MQE4-F1
#
_cell.length_a   1.000
_cell.length_b   1.000
_cell.length_c   1.000
_cell.angle_alpha   90.00
_cell.angle_beta   90.00
_cell.angle_gamma   90.00
#
_symmetry.space_group_name_H-M   'P 1'
#
loop_
_entity.id
_entity.type
_entity.pdbx_description
1 polymer ?
#
loop_
_entity_poly.entity_id
_entity_poly.type
_entity_poly.pdbx_seq_one_letter_code
_entity_poly.pdbx_strand_id
1 'polypeptide(L)'
;MVLRGYDKERVEQAMAEMRENTARMREQIRAYDQRILKLEAELQEEKAKKAAPQKNSFASLGASAQQLLSSAEQTSRELLDRAKQDAATIRRTAQQKADTIMNNASIDANQVHDDARTEADSMVSKARTEASTILASAKQTAQQLKAVAEKQASEQRDTLQLELTTKRGDQEKTLAAQKATHEREMNEQRTQLTQEIANQRKAADEEIARKKNESDDRIQKALDQANARLNDMRDQAGKMLSDAKRQAGEILEKANANARRLTDSADVERAERLAKVSAEVEQIRKDIAAQQDDATKKVNEVLANIKERSAQAQQESDELLAQARAARADADAYAAQKRQDADAQSKALVDEATRKAEAQIQQRREAAQKEIEGLQDHIAALQSREASITARVDELRSIFSNAFGFGNPAAESPAAPLATSAGAGTISAPGDQPAGVGEAPDVPVVNTVADAPSTEDHPTPVSVTGTGMPPVGGEPAPAPAAVPAEPEEPSVPAEPVLDQPTAAAPVEATMAMETTVVPQAPLADAPSPIAESASPASAAPASPVPAHMQTMAAPAEMPPSIEPVHKKERMHD
;
A
#
# COMPACT_ATOMS: atom_id res chain seq x y z
N MET A 1 -0.58 -164.26 -51.83
CA MET A 1 0.01 -165.42 -52.54
C MET A 1 -0.24 -165.21 -54.03
N VAL A 2 0.79 -165.17 -54.87
CA VAL A 2 0.61 -164.87 -56.32
C VAL A 2 0.37 -166.17 -57.08
N LEU A 3 -0.90 -166.47 -57.39
CA LEU A 3 -1.26 -167.60 -58.24
C LEU A 3 -1.86 -167.14 -59.57
N ARG A 4 -1.10 -167.47 -60.62
CA ARG A 4 -1.36 -167.22 -62.04
C ARG A 4 -2.77 -167.61 -62.46
N GLY A 5 -3.54 -166.64 -62.93
CA GLY A 5 -4.70 -166.84 -63.81
C GLY A 5 -4.66 -165.79 -64.91
N TYR A 6 -4.90 -166.18 -66.16
CA TYR A 6 -5.28 -165.21 -67.17
C TYR A 6 -6.67 -164.69 -66.85
N ASP A 7 -6.90 -163.40 -67.04
CA ASP A 7 -8.23 -162.78 -66.88
C ASP A 7 -9.18 -163.36 -67.94
N LYS A 8 -9.97 -164.37 -67.53
CA LYS A 8 -10.68 -165.28 -68.45
C LYS A 8 -11.60 -164.53 -69.39
N GLU A 9 -12.32 -163.54 -68.86
CA GLU A 9 -13.27 -162.74 -69.63
C GLU A 9 -12.53 -161.92 -70.70
N ARG A 10 -11.39 -161.29 -70.37
CA ARG A 10 -10.57 -160.58 -71.38
C ARG A 10 -10.00 -161.50 -72.45
N VAL A 11 -9.59 -162.72 -72.09
CA VAL A 11 -9.07 -163.67 -73.09
C VAL A 11 -10.18 -164.25 -73.96
N GLU A 12 -11.36 -164.53 -73.40
CA GLU A 12 -12.53 -164.95 -74.19
C GLU A 12 -13.04 -163.82 -75.09
N GLN A 13 -12.99 -162.57 -74.63
CA GLN A 13 -13.32 -161.36 -75.40
C GLN A 13 -12.33 -161.13 -76.56
N ALA A 14 -11.02 -161.14 -76.30
CA ALA A 14 -9.99 -161.03 -77.35
C ALA A 14 -10.06 -162.20 -78.36
N MET A 15 -10.39 -163.41 -77.90
CA MET A 15 -10.62 -164.57 -78.77
C MET A 15 -11.97 -164.52 -79.49
N ALA A 16 -12.94 -163.73 -79.04
CA ALA A 16 -14.16 -163.42 -79.80
C ALA A 16 -13.84 -162.40 -80.90
N GLU A 17 -13.17 -161.30 -80.56
CA GLU A 17 -12.71 -160.27 -81.50
C GLU A 17 -11.83 -160.86 -82.62
N MET A 18 -10.87 -161.73 -82.31
CA MET A 18 -10.06 -162.41 -83.33
C MET A 18 -10.89 -163.33 -84.24
N ARG A 19 -11.90 -164.02 -83.72
CA ARG A 19 -12.81 -164.86 -84.53
C ARG A 19 -13.70 -164.00 -85.42
N GLU A 20 -14.22 -162.88 -84.91
CA GLU A 20 -15.02 -161.95 -85.67
C GLU A 20 -14.20 -161.29 -86.78
N ASN A 21 -12.98 -160.83 -86.48
CA ASN A 21 -12.07 -160.27 -87.47
C ASN A 21 -11.71 -161.29 -88.56
N THR A 22 -11.48 -162.56 -88.17
CA THR A 22 -11.27 -163.68 -89.12
C THR A 22 -12.50 -163.93 -90.00
N ALA A 23 -13.72 -163.77 -89.47
CA ALA A 23 -14.96 -163.88 -90.24
C ALA A 23 -15.10 -162.72 -91.24
N ARG A 24 -14.92 -161.47 -90.78
CA ARG A 24 -14.92 -160.26 -91.62
C ARG A 24 -13.91 -160.37 -92.77
N MET A 25 -12.69 -160.84 -92.50
CA MET A 25 -11.65 -161.04 -93.51
C MET A 25 -12.02 -162.13 -94.54
N ARG A 26 -12.63 -163.24 -94.12
CA ARG A 26 -13.13 -164.28 -95.05
C ARG A 26 -14.27 -163.79 -95.93
N GLU A 27 -15.12 -162.92 -95.41
CA GLU A 27 -16.21 -162.29 -96.17
C GLU A 27 -15.68 -161.25 -97.17
N GLN A 28 -14.68 -160.46 -96.78
CA GLN A 28 -13.95 -159.57 -97.70
C GLN A 28 -13.27 -160.33 -98.83
N ILE A 29 -12.59 -161.45 -98.55
CA ILE A 29 -11.96 -162.29 -99.59
C ILE A 29 -13.02 -162.77 -100.60
N ARG A 30 -14.16 -163.31 -100.14
CA ARG A 30 -15.27 -163.71 -101.03
C ARG A 30 -15.81 -162.55 -101.87
N ALA A 31 -15.90 -161.35 -101.31
CA ALA A 31 -16.32 -160.15 -102.04
C ALA A 31 -15.30 -159.72 -103.11
N TYR A 32 -14.00 -159.90 -102.84
CA TYR A 32 -12.94 -159.68 -103.83
C TYR A 32 -12.94 -160.74 -104.92
N ASP A 33 -13.07 -162.04 -104.60
CA ASP A 33 -13.15 -163.13 -105.58
C ASP A 33 -14.34 -162.94 -106.53
N GLN A 34 -15.53 -162.60 -106.00
CA GLN A 34 -16.70 -162.26 -106.81
C GLN A 34 -16.49 -161.03 -107.70
N ARG A 35 -15.65 -160.08 -107.28
CA ARG A 35 -15.32 -158.89 -108.09
C ARG A 35 -14.28 -159.19 -109.15
N ILE A 36 -13.32 -160.07 -108.89
CA ILE A 36 -12.35 -160.57 -109.88
C ILE A 36 -13.11 -161.29 -111.00
N LEU A 37 -14.01 -162.23 -110.66
CA LEU A 37 -14.82 -162.96 -111.65
C LEU A 37 -15.68 -162.03 -112.54
N LYS A 38 -16.24 -160.94 -111.97
CA LYS A 38 -16.94 -159.91 -112.75
C LYS A 38 -16.00 -159.15 -113.68
N LEU A 39 -14.85 -158.71 -113.19
CA LEU A 39 -13.85 -157.99 -113.99
C LEU A 39 -13.29 -158.87 -115.13
N GLU A 40 -13.12 -160.18 -114.91
CA GLU A 40 -12.71 -161.12 -115.96
C GLU A 40 -13.79 -161.31 -117.03
N ALA A 41 -15.07 -161.36 -116.65
CA ALA A 41 -16.18 -161.41 -117.59
C ALA A 41 -16.31 -160.11 -118.40
N GLU A 42 -16.18 -158.94 -117.75
CA GLU A 42 -16.13 -157.63 -118.42
C GLU A 42 -14.93 -157.55 -119.40
N LEU A 43 -13.77 -158.11 -119.05
CA LEU A 43 -12.60 -158.18 -119.92
C LEU A 43 -12.78 -159.13 -121.13
N GLN A 44 -13.53 -160.22 -120.97
CA GLN A 44 -13.94 -161.09 -122.09
C GLN A 44 -14.91 -160.36 -123.02
N GLU A 45 -15.90 -159.66 -122.48
CA GLU A 45 -16.89 -158.91 -123.27
C GLU A 45 -16.24 -157.75 -124.04
N GLU A 46 -15.33 -156.98 -123.42
CA GLU A 46 -14.58 -155.92 -124.10
C GLU A 46 -13.60 -156.45 -125.16
N LYS A 47 -13.02 -157.65 -124.96
CA LYS A 47 -12.25 -158.33 -126.02
C LYS A 47 -13.15 -158.73 -127.18
N ALA A 48 -14.35 -159.25 -126.92
CA ALA A 48 -15.31 -159.63 -127.96
C ALA A 48 -15.79 -158.41 -128.76
N LYS A 49 -16.16 -157.29 -128.10
CA LYS A 49 -16.55 -156.03 -128.77
C LYS A 49 -15.46 -155.48 -129.70
N LYS A 50 -14.19 -155.59 -129.30
CA LYS A 50 -13.03 -155.11 -130.09
C LYS A 50 -12.61 -156.05 -131.22
N ALA A 51 -13.12 -157.29 -131.26
CA ALA A 51 -12.83 -158.25 -132.32
C ALA A 51 -13.66 -158.03 -133.61
N ALA A 52 -14.73 -157.23 -133.55
CA ALA A 52 -15.58 -156.93 -134.71
C ALA A 52 -15.05 -155.72 -135.51
N PRO A 53 -14.65 -155.88 -136.80
CA PRO A 53 -14.07 -154.79 -137.58
C PRO A 53 -15.14 -153.75 -138.01
N GLN A 54 -15.10 -152.57 -137.39
CA GLN A 54 -16.01 -151.46 -137.72
C GLN A 54 -15.71 -150.82 -139.09
N LYS A 55 -16.77 -150.41 -139.80
CA LYS A 55 -16.70 -149.59 -141.03
C LYS A 55 -17.42 -148.25 -140.83
N ASN A 56 -16.79 -147.34 -140.07
CA ASN A 56 -17.35 -146.01 -139.81
C ASN A 56 -16.89 -145.04 -140.93
N SER A 57 -17.83 -144.46 -141.68
CA SER A 57 -17.54 -143.58 -142.81
C SER A 57 -17.47 -142.10 -142.41
N PHE A 58 -16.62 -141.31 -143.07
CA PHE A 58 -16.30 -139.91 -142.74
C PHE A 58 -17.51 -138.98 -142.54
N ALA A 59 -18.67 -139.27 -143.15
CA ALA A 59 -19.90 -138.50 -142.94
C ALA A 59 -20.38 -138.51 -141.47
N SER A 60 -20.20 -139.63 -140.75
CA SER A 60 -20.54 -139.67 -139.31
C SER A 60 -19.51 -138.96 -138.45
N LEU A 61 -18.25 -138.86 -138.88
CA LEU A 61 -17.24 -138.00 -138.23
C LEU A 61 -17.64 -136.52 -138.31
N GLY A 62 -18.13 -136.05 -139.45
CA GLY A 62 -18.60 -134.67 -139.61
C GLY A 62 -19.77 -134.33 -138.68
N ALA A 63 -20.80 -135.18 -138.67
CA ALA A 63 -21.95 -135.02 -137.77
C ALA A 63 -21.56 -135.14 -136.29
N SER A 64 -20.69 -136.11 -135.94
CA SER A 64 -20.18 -136.29 -134.58
C SER A 64 -19.31 -135.13 -134.11
N ALA A 65 -18.48 -134.54 -134.99
CA ALA A 65 -17.69 -133.36 -134.68
C ALA A 65 -18.56 -132.11 -134.45
N GLN A 66 -19.63 -131.93 -135.23
CA GLN A 66 -20.58 -130.82 -135.02
C GLN A 66 -21.41 -131.02 -133.74
N GLN A 67 -21.82 -132.26 -133.43
CA GLN A 67 -22.48 -132.60 -132.16
C GLN A 67 -21.53 -132.39 -130.98
N LEU A 68 -20.27 -132.81 -131.09
CA LEU A 68 -19.25 -132.60 -130.06
C LEU A 68 -18.99 -131.11 -129.83
N LEU A 69 -18.82 -130.31 -130.90
CA LEU A 69 -18.65 -128.86 -130.81
C LEU A 69 -19.87 -128.19 -130.15
N SER A 70 -21.08 -128.55 -130.55
CA SER A 70 -22.32 -128.05 -129.94
C SER A 70 -22.39 -128.41 -128.45
N SER A 71 -22.00 -129.63 -128.06
CA SER A 71 -21.97 -130.06 -126.65
C SER A 71 -20.86 -129.35 -125.86
N ALA A 72 -19.69 -129.14 -126.46
CA ALA A 72 -18.58 -128.43 -125.84
C ALA A 72 -18.90 -126.93 -125.66
N GLU A 73 -19.59 -126.30 -126.62
CA GLU A 73 -20.13 -124.96 -126.46
C GLU A 73 -21.18 -124.90 -125.35
N GLN A 74 -22.11 -125.86 -125.29
CA GLN A 74 -23.12 -125.93 -124.24
C GLN A 74 -22.48 -126.08 -122.85
N THR A 75 -21.57 -127.04 -122.67
CA THR A 75 -20.83 -127.24 -121.42
C THR A 75 -19.93 -126.05 -121.09
N SER A 76 -19.36 -125.35 -122.08
CA SER A 76 -18.57 -124.14 -121.83
C SER A 76 -19.44 -122.96 -121.38
N ARG A 77 -20.64 -122.79 -121.96
CA ARG A 77 -21.62 -121.78 -121.53
C ARG A 77 -22.10 -122.10 -120.11
N GLU A 78 -22.46 -123.34 -119.82
CA GLU A 78 -22.87 -123.81 -118.50
C GLU A 78 -21.76 -123.61 -117.45
N LEU A 79 -20.50 -123.93 -117.77
CA LEU A 79 -19.35 -123.70 -116.90
C LEU A 79 -19.10 -122.21 -116.66
N LEU A 80 -19.23 -121.36 -117.70
CA LEU A 80 -19.10 -119.90 -117.56
C LEU A 80 -20.23 -119.29 -116.73
N ASP A 81 -21.47 -119.75 -116.91
CA ASP A 81 -22.61 -119.24 -116.14
C ASP A 81 -22.58 -119.74 -114.69
N ARG A 82 -22.12 -120.98 -114.45
CA ARG A 82 -21.78 -121.48 -113.12
C ARG A 82 -20.66 -120.65 -112.48
N ALA A 83 -19.57 -120.37 -113.19
CA ALA A 83 -18.48 -119.54 -112.67
C ALA A 83 -18.93 -118.10 -112.35
N LYS A 84 -19.84 -117.52 -113.15
CA LYS A 84 -20.49 -116.23 -112.85
C LYS A 84 -21.36 -116.32 -111.60
N GLN A 85 -22.14 -117.39 -111.43
CA GLN A 85 -22.99 -117.63 -110.26
C GLN A 85 -22.17 -117.84 -108.98
N ASP A 86 -21.10 -118.63 -109.05
CA ASP A 86 -20.16 -118.85 -107.95
C ASP A 86 -19.45 -117.55 -107.58
N ALA A 87 -18.96 -116.77 -108.56
CA ALA A 87 -18.36 -115.46 -108.32
C ALA A 87 -19.36 -114.39 -107.81
N ALA A 88 -20.63 -114.48 -108.19
CA ALA A 88 -21.69 -113.64 -107.62
C ALA A 88 -22.02 -114.04 -106.16
N THR A 89 -22.02 -115.34 -105.87
CA THR A 89 -22.24 -115.89 -104.53
C THR A 89 -21.09 -115.53 -103.59
N ILE A 90 -19.83 -115.75 -104.01
CA ILE A 90 -18.63 -115.35 -103.27
C ILE A 90 -18.64 -113.85 -102.97
N ARG A 91 -18.98 -112.99 -103.93
CA ARG A 91 -19.10 -111.54 -103.70
C ARG A 91 -20.22 -111.19 -102.70
N ARG A 92 -21.40 -111.82 -102.80
CA ARG A 92 -22.49 -111.63 -101.83
C ARG A 92 -22.06 -112.05 -100.42
N THR A 93 -21.44 -113.21 -100.26
CA THR A 93 -20.95 -113.69 -98.95
C THR A 93 -19.79 -112.85 -98.42
N ALA A 94 -18.90 -112.35 -99.27
CA ALA A 94 -17.84 -111.43 -98.88
C ALA A 94 -18.41 -110.09 -98.40
N GLN A 95 -19.39 -109.53 -99.10
CA GLN A 95 -20.10 -108.31 -98.67
C GLN A 95 -20.79 -108.53 -97.33
N GLN A 96 -21.59 -109.59 -97.17
CA GLN A 96 -22.26 -109.90 -95.90
C GLN A 96 -21.28 -110.06 -94.73
N LYS A 97 -20.09 -110.61 -94.96
CA LYS A 97 -19.03 -110.67 -93.96
C LYS A 97 -18.44 -109.30 -93.64
N ALA A 98 -18.19 -108.47 -94.65
CA ALA A 98 -17.73 -107.09 -94.45
C ALA A 98 -18.76 -106.25 -93.70
N ASP A 99 -20.05 -106.34 -94.06
CA ASP A 99 -21.16 -105.67 -93.38
C ASP A 99 -21.23 -106.10 -91.91
N THR A 100 -21.09 -107.40 -91.63
CA THR A 100 -21.06 -107.95 -90.26
C THR A 100 -19.87 -107.40 -89.47
N ILE A 101 -18.67 -107.38 -90.06
CA ILE A 101 -17.46 -106.85 -89.41
C ILE A 101 -17.59 -105.35 -89.15
N MET A 102 -18.14 -104.57 -90.08
CA MET A 102 -18.36 -103.12 -89.91
C MET A 102 -19.41 -102.84 -88.83
N ASN A 103 -20.51 -103.60 -88.78
CA ASN A 103 -21.51 -103.47 -87.73
C ASN A 103 -20.94 -103.82 -86.35
N ASN A 104 -20.18 -104.92 -86.23
CA ASN A 104 -19.52 -105.29 -84.98
C ASN A 104 -18.51 -104.23 -84.55
N ALA A 105 -17.60 -103.81 -85.44
CA ALA A 105 -16.60 -102.78 -85.12
C ALA A 105 -17.23 -101.42 -84.75
N SER A 106 -18.40 -101.09 -85.31
CA SER A 106 -19.19 -99.93 -84.90
C SER A 106 -19.78 -100.09 -83.49
N ILE A 107 -20.31 -101.27 -83.15
CA ILE A 107 -20.78 -101.58 -81.80
C ILE A 107 -19.62 -101.51 -80.79
N ASP A 108 -18.50 -102.16 -81.09
CA ASP A 108 -17.30 -102.18 -80.24
C ASP A 108 -16.74 -100.76 -80.02
N ALA A 109 -16.69 -99.93 -81.07
CA ALA A 109 -16.24 -98.54 -80.98
C ALA A 109 -17.18 -97.66 -80.13
N ASN A 110 -18.49 -97.86 -80.23
CA ASN A 110 -19.48 -97.16 -79.39
C ASN A 110 -19.37 -97.60 -77.92
N GLN A 111 -19.17 -98.90 -77.65
CA GLN A 111 -18.95 -99.40 -76.29
C GLN A 111 -17.69 -98.78 -75.67
N VAL A 112 -16.55 -98.79 -76.38
CA VAL A 112 -15.31 -98.17 -75.90
C VAL A 112 -15.47 -96.67 -75.66
N HIS A 113 -16.24 -95.96 -76.48
CA HIS A 113 -16.55 -94.54 -76.26
C HIS A 113 -17.39 -94.32 -75.00
N ASP A 114 -18.45 -95.10 -74.80
CA ASP A 114 -19.39 -94.92 -73.68
C ASP A 114 -18.79 -95.40 -72.34
N ASP A 115 -17.94 -96.43 -72.36
CA ASP A 115 -17.12 -96.85 -71.21
C ASP A 115 -16.11 -95.75 -70.83
N ALA A 116 -15.34 -95.23 -71.81
CA ALA A 116 -14.36 -94.16 -71.56
C ALA A 116 -15.02 -92.87 -71.06
N ARG A 117 -16.23 -92.56 -71.56
CA ARG A 117 -17.05 -91.45 -71.06
C ARG A 117 -17.52 -91.69 -69.62
N THR A 118 -17.99 -92.89 -69.31
CA THR A 118 -18.43 -93.29 -67.96
C THR A 118 -17.28 -93.24 -66.96
N GLU A 119 -16.07 -93.67 -67.36
CA GLU A 119 -14.86 -93.52 -66.55
C GLU A 119 -14.49 -92.04 -66.35
N ALA A 120 -14.52 -91.21 -67.40
CA ALA A 120 -14.23 -89.79 -67.29
C ALA A 120 -15.22 -89.06 -66.36
N ASP A 121 -16.53 -89.29 -66.49
CA ASP A 121 -17.54 -88.72 -65.60
C ASP A 121 -17.35 -89.22 -64.15
N SER A 122 -16.95 -90.49 -63.95
CA SER A 122 -16.60 -91.05 -62.64
C SER A 122 -15.36 -90.39 -62.03
N MET A 123 -14.30 -90.16 -62.82
CA MET A 123 -13.09 -89.45 -62.37
C MET A 123 -13.39 -87.99 -62.00
N VAL A 124 -14.18 -87.28 -62.81
CA VAL A 124 -14.59 -85.89 -62.53
C VAL A 124 -15.46 -85.83 -61.26
N SER A 125 -16.34 -86.81 -61.04
CA SER A 125 -17.15 -86.91 -59.82
C SER A 125 -16.32 -87.14 -58.56
N LYS A 126 -15.33 -88.06 -58.62
CA LYS A 126 -14.36 -88.31 -57.53
C LYS A 126 -13.54 -87.06 -57.22
N ALA A 127 -12.92 -86.44 -58.22
CA ALA A 127 -12.11 -85.23 -58.06
C ALA A 127 -12.91 -84.05 -57.47
N ARG A 128 -14.19 -83.88 -57.86
CA ARG A 128 -15.10 -82.88 -57.25
C ARG A 128 -15.40 -83.19 -55.78
N THR A 129 -15.59 -84.46 -55.44
CA THR A 129 -15.86 -84.92 -54.06
C THR A 129 -14.64 -84.73 -53.15
N GLU A 130 -13.46 -85.09 -53.65
CA GLU A 130 -12.18 -84.86 -52.98
C GLU A 130 -11.91 -83.36 -52.78
N ALA A 131 -12.04 -82.55 -53.82
CA ALA A 131 -11.88 -81.09 -53.73
C ALA A 131 -12.87 -80.44 -52.75
N SER A 132 -14.13 -80.89 -52.74
CA SER A 132 -15.13 -80.44 -51.76
C SER A 132 -14.74 -80.82 -50.32
N THR A 133 -14.24 -82.04 -50.11
CA THR A 133 -13.78 -82.53 -48.80
C THR A 133 -12.56 -81.75 -48.31
N ILE A 134 -11.59 -81.49 -49.19
CA ILE A 134 -10.40 -80.67 -48.90
C ILE A 134 -10.81 -79.23 -48.54
N LEU A 135 -11.72 -78.62 -49.30
CA LEU A 135 -12.23 -77.26 -49.02
C LEU A 135 -13.03 -77.19 -47.72
N ALA A 136 -13.80 -78.22 -47.37
CA ALA A 136 -14.52 -78.31 -46.10
C ALA A 136 -13.54 -78.42 -44.92
N SER A 137 -12.57 -79.34 -45.01
CA SER A 137 -11.51 -79.53 -44.03
C SER A 137 -10.69 -78.25 -43.82
N ALA A 138 -10.21 -77.63 -44.90
CA ALA A 138 -9.44 -76.38 -44.84
C ALA A 138 -10.23 -75.22 -44.21
N LYS A 139 -11.55 -75.11 -44.48
CA LYS A 139 -12.43 -74.13 -43.81
C LYS A 139 -12.56 -74.41 -42.31
N GLN A 140 -12.74 -75.67 -41.91
CA GLN A 140 -12.80 -76.07 -40.50
C GLN A 140 -11.47 -75.78 -39.78
N THR A 141 -10.33 -76.11 -40.38
CA THR A 141 -9.01 -75.79 -39.82
C THR A 141 -8.80 -74.28 -39.72
N ALA A 142 -9.20 -73.49 -40.72
CA ALA A 142 -9.11 -72.03 -40.66
C ALA A 142 -10.00 -71.43 -39.55
N GLN A 143 -11.21 -71.95 -39.36
CA GLN A 143 -12.11 -71.57 -38.26
C GLN A 143 -11.52 -71.95 -36.88
N GLN A 144 -10.94 -73.14 -36.76
CA GLN A 144 -10.30 -73.60 -35.52
C GLN A 144 -9.05 -72.77 -35.19
N LEU A 145 -8.18 -72.49 -36.18
CA LEU A 145 -7.01 -71.62 -36.00
C LEU A 145 -7.43 -70.20 -35.61
N LYS A 146 -8.49 -69.67 -36.23
CA LYS A 146 -9.07 -68.38 -35.85
C LYS A 146 -9.54 -68.38 -34.39
N ALA A 147 -10.32 -69.38 -33.98
CA ALA A 147 -10.84 -69.48 -32.60
C ALA A 147 -9.70 -69.64 -31.56
N VAL A 148 -8.64 -70.38 -31.89
CA VAL A 148 -7.43 -70.48 -31.04
C VAL A 148 -6.72 -69.14 -30.94
N ALA A 149 -6.54 -68.42 -32.05
CA ALA A 149 -5.91 -67.10 -32.05
C ALA A 149 -6.75 -66.03 -31.30
N GLU A 150 -8.08 -66.06 -31.44
CA GLU A 150 -8.99 -65.19 -30.70
C GLU A 150 -8.93 -65.47 -29.19
N LYS A 151 -8.90 -66.74 -28.80
CA LYS A 151 -8.71 -67.16 -27.40
C LYS A 151 -7.34 -66.74 -26.85
N GLN A 152 -6.25 -67.00 -27.56
CA GLN A 152 -4.91 -66.58 -27.13
C GLN A 152 -4.81 -65.06 -26.99
N ALA A 153 -5.49 -64.31 -27.87
CA ALA A 153 -5.57 -62.86 -27.78
C ALA A 153 -6.49 -62.36 -26.66
N SER A 154 -7.44 -63.13 -26.13
CA SER A 154 -8.13 -62.78 -24.88
C SER A 154 -7.24 -63.09 -23.67
N GLU A 155 -6.68 -64.31 -23.58
CA GLU A 155 -5.79 -64.73 -22.49
C GLU A 155 -4.59 -63.77 -22.30
N GLN A 156 -4.00 -63.26 -23.39
CA GLN A 156 -2.97 -62.22 -23.34
C GLN A 156 -3.48 -60.87 -22.82
N ARG A 157 -4.68 -60.43 -23.22
CA ARG A 157 -5.28 -59.18 -22.73
C ARG A 157 -5.62 -59.28 -21.24
N ASP A 158 -6.20 -60.40 -20.81
CA ASP A 158 -6.57 -60.66 -19.42
C ASP A 158 -5.32 -60.67 -18.52
N THR A 159 -4.24 -61.30 -19.00
CA THR A 159 -2.93 -61.30 -18.33
C THR A 159 -2.36 -59.89 -18.20
N LEU A 160 -2.30 -59.13 -19.31
CA LEU A 160 -1.81 -57.74 -19.30
C LEU A 160 -2.67 -56.81 -18.44
N GLN A 161 -3.99 -57.04 -18.39
CA GLN A 161 -4.91 -56.29 -17.53
C GLN A 161 -4.69 -56.59 -16.04
N LEU A 162 -4.41 -57.86 -15.68
CA LEU A 162 -4.06 -58.25 -14.32
C LEU A 162 -2.70 -57.64 -13.90
N GLU A 163 -1.69 -57.70 -14.77
CA GLU A 163 -0.38 -57.07 -14.55
C GLU A 163 -0.51 -55.55 -14.37
N LEU A 164 -1.23 -54.87 -15.27
CA LEU A 164 -1.50 -53.43 -15.21
C LEU A 164 -2.22 -53.05 -13.90
N THR A 165 -3.20 -53.85 -13.48
CA THR A 165 -3.95 -53.63 -12.23
C THR A 165 -3.05 -53.81 -11.00
N THR A 166 -2.21 -54.85 -11.02
CA THR A 166 -1.23 -55.13 -9.95
C THR A 166 -0.22 -53.99 -9.84
N LYS A 167 0.37 -53.57 -10.97
CA LYS A 167 1.32 -52.44 -11.02
C LYS A 167 0.72 -51.14 -10.55
N ARG A 168 -0.54 -50.84 -10.88
CA ARG A 168 -1.26 -49.67 -10.36
C ARG A 168 -1.46 -49.75 -8.85
N GLY A 169 -1.92 -50.88 -8.33
CA GLY A 169 -2.09 -51.09 -6.89
C GLY A 169 -0.77 -51.03 -6.11
N ASP A 170 0.34 -51.50 -6.69
CA ASP A 170 1.66 -51.38 -6.08
C ASP A 170 2.20 -49.95 -6.13
N GLN A 171 2.02 -49.23 -7.24
CA GLN A 171 2.33 -47.80 -7.33
C GLN A 171 1.52 -46.97 -6.31
N GLU A 172 0.23 -47.27 -6.14
CA GLU A 172 -0.63 -46.63 -5.15
C GLU A 172 -0.14 -46.88 -3.71
N LYS A 173 0.21 -48.13 -3.37
CA LYS A 173 0.85 -48.46 -2.08
C LYS A 173 2.16 -47.71 -1.87
N THR A 174 3.03 -47.64 -2.88
CA THR A 174 4.31 -46.89 -2.79
C THR A 174 4.08 -45.40 -2.59
N LEU A 175 3.15 -44.79 -3.33
CA LEU A 175 2.80 -43.38 -3.18
C LEU A 175 2.14 -43.09 -1.82
N ALA A 176 1.30 -43.99 -1.31
CA ALA A 176 0.72 -43.89 0.03
C ALA A 176 1.80 -44.00 1.12
N ALA A 177 2.75 -44.94 0.97
CA ALA A 177 3.88 -45.08 1.88
C ALA A 177 4.79 -43.84 1.87
N GLN A 178 5.13 -43.30 0.70
CA GLN A 178 5.92 -42.07 0.55
C GLN A 178 5.22 -40.84 1.15
N LYS A 179 3.90 -40.72 0.97
CA LYS A 179 3.12 -39.67 1.64
C LYS A 179 3.17 -39.82 3.16
N ALA A 180 3.02 -41.05 3.67
CA ALA A 180 3.07 -41.33 5.10
C ALA A 180 4.47 -41.15 5.72
N THR A 181 5.57 -41.37 4.98
CA THR A 181 6.92 -41.01 5.45
C THR A 181 7.11 -39.50 5.47
N HIS A 182 6.76 -38.79 4.39
CA HIS A 182 6.88 -37.33 4.35
C HIS A 182 5.98 -36.62 5.37
N GLU A 183 4.79 -37.14 5.66
CA GLU A 183 3.93 -36.60 6.73
C GLU A 183 4.56 -36.78 8.13
N ARG A 184 5.23 -37.91 8.38
CA ARG A 184 5.99 -38.13 9.62
C ARG A 184 7.19 -37.19 9.70
N GLU A 185 8.02 -37.14 8.65
CA GLU A 185 9.19 -36.25 8.54
C GLU A 185 8.80 -34.78 8.79
N MET A 186 7.71 -34.30 8.17
CA MET A 186 7.19 -32.95 8.37
C MET A 186 6.71 -32.69 9.80
N ASN A 187 6.08 -33.67 10.45
CA ASN A 187 5.60 -33.55 11.83
C ASN A 187 6.75 -33.68 12.87
N GLU A 188 7.77 -34.48 12.57
CA GLU A 188 9.02 -34.54 13.33
C GLU A 188 9.79 -33.22 13.23
N GLN A 189 9.96 -32.66 12.03
CA GLN A 189 10.57 -31.34 11.83
C GLN A 189 9.79 -30.22 12.53
N ARG A 190 8.45 -30.22 12.47
CA ARG A 190 7.60 -29.28 13.23
C ARG A 190 7.82 -29.40 14.74
N THR A 191 7.97 -30.63 15.24
CA THR A 191 8.23 -30.89 16.66
C THR A 191 9.62 -30.40 17.07
N GLN A 192 10.65 -30.68 16.25
CA GLN A 192 12.02 -30.17 16.43
C GLN A 192 12.06 -28.65 16.46
N LEU A 193 11.49 -27.97 15.46
CA LEU A 193 11.40 -26.51 15.40
C LEU A 193 10.64 -25.91 16.59
N THR A 194 9.57 -26.57 17.05
CA THR A 194 8.82 -26.15 18.25
C THR A 194 9.69 -26.24 19.51
N GLN A 195 10.47 -27.32 19.65
CA GLN A 195 11.42 -27.50 20.76
C GLN A 195 12.59 -26.52 20.68
N GLU A 196 13.11 -26.22 19.49
CA GLU A 196 14.13 -25.20 19.27
C GLU A 196 13.63 -23.80 19.66
N ILE A 197 12.43 -23.42 19.24
CA ILE A 197 11.80 -22.15 19.64
C ILE A 197 11.59 -22.08 21.17
N ALA A 198 11.18 -23.19 21.80
CA ALA A 198 11.05 -23.25 23.26
C ALA A 198 12.41 -23.10 23.97
N ASN A 199 13.46 -23.77 23.46
CA ASN A 199 14.82 -23.67 23.97
C ASN A 199 15.41 -22.25 23.79
N GLN A 200 15.19 -21.63 22.62
CA GLN A 200 15.62 -20.26 22.32
C GLN A 200 14.93 -19.24 23.22
N ARG A 201 13.60 -19.37 23.43
CA ARG A 201 12.86 -18.52 24.39
C ARG A 201 13.43 -18.66 25.80
N LYS A 202 13.58 -19.90 26.30
CA LYS A 202 14.18 -20.15 27.61
C LYS A 202 15.59 -19.53 27.74
N ALA A 203 16.44 -19.66 26.72
CA ALA A 203 17.77 -19.05 26.72
C ALA A 203 17.72 -17.52 26.73
N ALA A 204 16.79 -16.91 25.99
CA ALA A 204 16.56 -15.46 26.01
C ALA A 204 16.02 -14.99 27.37
N ASP A 205 15.08 -15.72 27.99
CA ASP A 205 14.55 -15.43 29.32
C ASP A 205 15.65 -15.55 30.39
N GLU A 206 16.52 -16.55 30.30
CA GLU A 206 17.71 -16.68 31.15
C GLU A 206 18.71 -15.52 30.93
N GLU A 207 18.93 -15.07 29.70
CA GLU A 207 19.77 -13.89 29.43
C GLU A 207 19.14 -12.59 29.97
N ILE A 208 17.83 -12.42 29.83
CA ILE A 208 17.08 -11.28 30.38
C ILE A 208 17.19 -11.28 31.91
N ALA A 209 17.01 -12.44 32.56
CA ALA A 209 17.20 -12.58 34.00
C ALA A 209 18.64 -12.27 34.43
N ARG A 210 19.67 -12.74 33.71
CA ARG A 210 21.08 -12.42 34.00
C ARG A 210 21.36 -10.93 33.84
N LYS A 211 20.91 -10.30 32.75
CA LYS A 211 21.08 -8.85 32.50
C LYS A 211 20.31 -7.99 33.50
N LYS A 212 19.13 -8.44 33.94
CA LYS A 212 18.38 -7.79 35.01
C LYS A 212 19.13 -7.88 36.33
N ASN A 213 19.56 -9.08 36.75
CA ASN A 213 20.32 -9.24 37.99
C ASN A 213 21.61 -8.41 37.97
N GLU A 214 22.33 -8.37 36.84
CA GLU A 214 23.51 -7.50 36.69
C GLU A 214 23.16 -6.00 36.77
N SER A 215 22.02 -5.59 36.23
CA SER A 215 21.51 -4.22 36.36
C SER A 215 21.14 -3.88 37.81
N ASP A 216 20.46 -4.79 38.51
CA ASP A 216 20.07 -4.62 39.92
C ASP A 216 21.33 -4.55 40.82
N ASP A 217 22.35 -5.39 40.54
CA ASP A 217 23.69 -5.34 41.14
C ASP A 217 24.40 -4.00 40.91
N ARG A 218 24.33 -3.46 39.68
CA ARG A 218 24.92 -2.17 39.31
C ARG A 218 24.18 -1.01 39.99
N ILE A 219 22.85 -1.08 40.08
CA ILE A 219 22.01 -0.12 40.80
C ILE A 219 22.35 -0.13 42.30
N GLN A 220 22.45 -1.31 42.92
CA GLN A 220 22.82 -1.42 44.33
C GLN A 220 24.22 -0.82 44.58
N LYS A 221 25.22 -1.17 43.77
CA LYS A 221 26.57 -0.58 43.86
C LYS A 221 26.58 0.94 43.66
N ALA A 222 25.72 1.47 42.79
CA ALA A 222 25.57 2.91 42.60
C ALA A 222 24.87 3.61 43.79
N LEU A 223 23.87 2.97 44.40
CA LEU A 223 23.22 3.44 45.64
C LEU A 223 24.19 3.41 46.83
N ASP A 224 24.98 2.35 46.98
CA ASP A 224 26.00 2.23 48.02
C ASP A 224 27.08 3.32 47.86
N GLN A 225 27.53 3.57 46.63
CA GLN A 225 28.45 4.68 46.31
C GLN A 225 27.82 6.06 46.55
N ALA A 226 26.52 6.24 46.26
CA ALA A 226 25.82 7.49 46.54
C ALA A 226 25.66 7.72 48.05
N ASN A 227 25.35 6.67 48.82
CA ASN A 227 25.27 6.71 50.28
C ASN A 227 26.65 6.98 50.91
N ALA A 228 27.72 6.37 50.40
CA ALA A 228 29.09 6.67 50.80
C ALA A 228 29.43 8.14 50.55
N ARG A 229 29.19 8.66 49.34
CA ARG A 229 29.39 10.09 49.01
C ARG A 229 28.55 11.03 49.86
N LEU A 230 27.30 10.67 50.18
CA LEU A 230 26.46 11.46 51.09
C LEU A 230 27.02 11.48 52.52
N ASN A 231 27.67 10.41 52.96
CA ASN A 231 28.37 10.39 54.25
C ASN A 231 29.68 11.18 54.19
N ASP A 232 30.48 11.05 53.13
CA ASP A 232 31.66 11.90 52.90
C ASP A 232 31.28 13.40 52.89
N MET A 233 30.16 13.76 52.25
CA MET A 233 29.65 15.14 52.23
C MET A 233 29.11 15.59 53.59
N ARG A 234 28.50 14.69 54.38
CA ARG A 234 28.13 14.99 55.79
C ARG A 234 29.36 15.23 56.65
N ASP A 235 30.41 14.43 56.50
CA ASP A 235 31.66 14.58 57.23
C ASP A 235 32.43 15.83 56.79
N GLN A 236 32.43 16.16 55.49
CA GLN A 236 32.97 17.43 54.98
C GLN A 236 32.18 18.63 55.51
N ALA A 237 30.84 18.58 55.49
CA ALA A 237 30.00 19.62 56.06
C ALA A 237 30.17 19.76 57.58
N GLY A 238 30.36 18.64 58.29
CA GLY A 238 30.68 18.60 59.72
C GLY A 238 32.04 19.24 60.04
N LYS A 239 33.06 18.95 59.23
CA LYS A 239 34.39 19.60 59.30
C LYS A 239 34.27 21.11 59.01
N MET A 240 33.62 21.50 57.91
CA MET A 240 33.38 22.91 57.57
C MET A 240 32.60 23.65 58.67
N LEU A 241 31.60 23.02 59.30
CA LEU A 241 30.86 23.61 60.41
C LEU A 241 31.73 23.73 61.68
N SER A 242 32.63 22.78 61.93
CA SER A 242 33.60 22.85 63.02
C SER A 242 34.63 23.97 62.80
N ASP A 243 35.20 24.06 61.60
CA ASP A 243 36.14 25.11 61.22
C ASP A 243 35.47 26.49 61.18
N ALA A 244 34.23 26.61 60.71
CA ALA A 244 33.47 27.86 60.77
C ALA A 244 33.17 28.28 62.21
N LYS A 245 32.84 27.35 63.12
CA LYS A 245 32.70 27.62 64.56
C LYS A 245 34.02 28.06 65.19
N ARG A 246 35.13 27.42 64.82
CA ARG A 246 36.48 27.80 65.27
C ARG A 246 36.87 29.20 64.78
N GLN A 247 36.67 29.49 63.49
CA GLN A 247 36.90 30.82 62.91
C GLN A 247 36.01 31.89 63.56
N ALA A 248 34.73 31.60 63.84
CA ALA A 248 33.87 32.50 64.59
C ALA A 248 34.38 32.76 66.01
N GLY A 249 34.92 31.73 66.69
CA GLY A 249 35.62 31.86 67.97
C GLY A 249 36.85 32.75 67.88
N GLU A 250 37.73 32.52 66.90
CA GLU A 250 38.91 33.35 66.65
C GLU A 250 38.55 34.81 66.30
N ILE A 251 37.44 35.05 65.60
CA ILE A 251 36.92 36.39 65.30
C ILE A 251 36.41 37.07 66.58
N LEU A 252 35.65 36.35 67.42
CA LEU A 252 35.19 36.85 68.71
C LEU A 252 36.37 37.16 69.66
N GLU A 253 37.41 36.33 69.68
CA GLU A 253 38.62 36.58 70.47
C GLU A 253 39.38 37.82 69.97
N LYS A 254 39.57 37.95 68.65
CA LYS A 254 40.16 39.15 68.02
C LYS A 254 39.34 40.42 68.30
N ALA A 255 38.00 40.33 68.27
CA ALA A 255 37.12 41.44 68.60
C ALA A 255 37.25 41.86 70.08
N ASN A 256 37.25 40.90 71.01
CA ASN A 256 37.46 41.16 72.43
C ASN A 256 38.86 41.72 72.74
N ALA A 257 39.90 41.24 72.05
CA ALA A 257 41.27 41.76 72.18
C ALA A 257 41.38 43.20 71.67
N ASN A 258 40.71 43.54 70.57
CA ASN A 258 40.66 44.91 70.05
C ASN A 258 39.81 45.84 70.93
N ALA A 259 38.72 45.35 71.52
CA ALA A 259 37.94 46.11 72.50
C ALA A 259 38.76 46.46 73.74
N ARG A 260 39.56 45.53 74.26
CA ARG A 260 40.50 45.80 75.37
C ARG A 260 41.52 46.87 74.99
N ARG A 261 42.21 46.72 73.84
CA ARG A 261 43.16 47.72 73.32
C ARG A 261 42.55 49.11 73.17
N LEU A 262 41.28 49.20 72.78
CA LEU A 262 40.59 50.49 72.66
C LEU A 262 40.42 51.15 74.04
N THR A 263 39.99 50.39 75.06
CA THR A 263 39.95 50.87 76.45
C THR A 263 41.34 51.29 76.94
N ASP A 264 42.37 50.45 76.74
CA ASP A 264 43.74 50.74 77.13
C ASP A 264 44.23 52.07 76.49
N SER A 265 43.94 52.28 75.20
CA SER A 265 44.29 53.53 74.49
C SER A 265 43.51 54.75 75.00
N ALA A 266 42.24 54.59 75.38
CA ALA A 266 41.42 55.67 75.90
C ALA A 266 41.90 56.15 77.29
N ASP A 267 42.38 55.24 78.14
CA ASP A 267 43.00 55.60 79.43
C ASP A 267 44.39 56.24 79.25
N VAL A 268 45.17 55.84 78.22
CA VAL A 268 46.42 56.57 77.86
C VAL A 268 46.11 58.00 77.39
N GLU A 269 45.18 58.19 76.44
CA GLU A 269 44.78 59.53 76.01
C GLU A 269 44.26 60.39 77.16
N ARG A 270 43.54 59.78 78.11
CA ARG A 270 43.04 60.46 79.31
C ARG A 270 44.19 60.90 80.22
N ALA A 271 45.24 60.08 80.38
CA ALA A 271 46.44 60.43 81.13
C ALA A 271 47.24 61.56 80.43
N GLU A 272 47.39 61.52 79.10
CA GLU A 272 48.05 62.59 78.32
C GLU A 272 47.32 63.94 78.45
N ARG A 273 45.98 63.95 78.38
CA ARG A 273 45.18 65.16 78.57
C ARG A 273 45.35 65.75 79.98
N LEU A 274 45.40 64.90 81.02
CA LEU A 274 45.66 65.34 82.40
C LEU A 274 47.07 65.92 82.56
N ALA A 275 48.08 65.28 81.95
CA ALA A 275 49.45 65.78 81.95
C ALA A 275 49.55 67.16 81.25
N LYS A 276 48.89 67.33 80.11
CA LYS A 276 48.87 68.62 79.38
C LYS A 276 48.23 69.75 80.20
N VAL A 277 47.07 69.50 80.82
CA VAL A 277 46.41 70.49 81.70
C VAL A 277 47.30 70.88 82.88
N SER A 278 48.08 69.94 83.44
CA SER A 278 49.00 70.25 84.54
C SER A 278 50.15 71.18 84.12
N ALA A 279 50.66 71.06 82.89
CA ALA A 279 51.69 71.93 82.34
C ALA A 279 51.15 73.34 82.05
N GLU A 280 49.93 73.45 81.53
CA GLU A 280 49.27 74.74 81.26
C GLU A 280 49.08 75.55 82.55
N VAL A 281 48.78 74.90 83.69
CA VAL A 281 48.66 75.55 85.02
C VAL A 281 50.00 76.08 85.55
N GLU A 282 51.11 75.38 85.31
CA GLU A 282 52.47 75.85 85.62
C GLU A 282 52.86 77.10 84.81
N GLN A 283 52.44 77.15 83.55
CA GLN A 283 52.75 78.26 82.64
C GLN A 283 51.98 79.53 83.03
N ILE A 284 50.68 79.42 83.31
CA ILE A 284 49.83 80.53 83.79
C ILE A 284 50.40 81.17 85.07
N ARG A 285 51.01 80.39 85.97
CA ARG A 285 51.66 80.93 87.19
C ARG A 285 52.87 81.82 86.88
N LYS A 286 53.63 81.54 85.83
CA LYS A 286 54.79 82.34 85.41
C LYS A 286 54.33 83.65 84.76
N ASP A 287 53.30 83.59 83.93
CA ASP A 287 52.75 84.76 83.24
C ASP A 287 52.15 85.79 84.23
N ILE A 288 51.45 85.34 85.28
CA ILE A 288 50.90 86.21 86.33
C ILE A 288 52.01 86.96 87.09
N ALA A 289 53.16 86.31 87.36
CA ALA A 289 54.29 86.97 88.03
C ALA A 289 54.90 88.07 87.16
N ALA A 290 55.13 87.80 85.87
CA ALA A 290 55.66 88.79 84.92
C ALA A 290 54.72 90.01 84.76
N GLN A 291 53.40 89.80 84.80
CA GLN A 291 52.41 90.88 84.69
C GLN A 291 52.45 91.87 85.87
N GLN A 292 52.88 91.46 87.06
CA GLN A 292 52.97 92.36 88.23
C GLN A 292 54.18 93.32 88.14
N ASP A 293 55.32 92.84 87.63
CA ASP A 293 56.50 93.68 87.38
C ASP A 293 56.24 94.71 86.27
N ASP A 294 55.58 94.31 85.17
CA ASP A 294 55.29 95.22 84.04
C ASP A 294 54.17 96.22 84.34
N ALA A 295 53.20 95.88 85.20
CA ALA A 295 52.22 96.86 85.70
C ALA A 295 52.92 98.01 86.44
N THR A 296 53.93 97.69 87.26
CA THR A 296 54.70 98.66 88.06
C THR A 296 55.53 99.61 87.18
N LYS A 297 55.99 99.15 86.00
CA LYS A 297 56.65 100.02 85.01
C LYS A 297 55.66 100.96 84.33
N LYS A 298 54.52 100.45 83.85
CA LYS A 298 53.53 101.22 83.08
C LYS A 298 52.92 102.40 83.85
N VAL A 299 52.78 102.31 85.18
CA VAL A 299 52.30 103.44 86.01
C VAL A 299 53.24 104.66 85.92
N ASN A 300 54.56 104.46 85.83
CA ASN A 300 55.52 105.55 85.69
C ASN A 300 55.51 106.16 84.28
N GLU A 301 55.22 105.35 83.26
CA GLU A 301 55.16 105.75 81.84
C GLU A 301 53.90 106.59 81.52
N VAL A 302 52.77 106.30 82.18
CA VAL A 302 51.52 107.08 82.07
C VAL A 302 51.69 108.51 82.60
N LEU A 303 52.49 108.72 83.65
CA LEU A 303 52.79 110.05 84.20
C LEU A 303 53.61 110.94 83.25
N ALA A 304 54.33 110.36 82.29
CA ALA A 304 55.01 111.12 81.24
C ALA A 304 54.03 111.51 80.11
N ASN A 305 53.27 110.54 79.59
CA ASN A 305 52.36 110.70 78.45
C ASN A 305 51.31 111.83 78.63
N ILE A 306 50.88 112.09 79.86
CA ILE A 306 49.89 113.14 80.16
C ILE A 306 50.38 114.56 79.79
N LYS A 307 51.70 114.82 79.86
CA LYS A 307 52.28 116.13 79.49
C LYS A 307 52.40 116.36 77.98
N GLU A 308 52.42 115.29 77.19
CA GLU A 308 52.59 115.36 75.74
C GLU A 308 51.25 115.52 75.02
N ARG A 309 50.22 114.79 75.48
CA ARG A 309 48.85 114.89 74.94
C ARG A 309 48.21 116.27 75.09
N SER A 310 48.57 117.07 76.11
CA SER A 310 48.03 118.42 76.28
C SER A 310 48.48 119.39 75.17
N ALA A 311 49.61 119.14 74.50
CA ALA A 311 50.04 119.97 73.37
C ALA A 311 49.31 119.61 72.07
N GLN A 312 49.10 118.31 71.82
CA GLN A 312 48.47 117.82 70.58
C GLN A 312 47.01 118.27 70.45
N ALA A 313 46.23 118.18 71.54
CA ALA A 313 44.80 118.54 71.55
C ALA A 313 44.52 120.04 71.23
N GLN A 314 45.53 120.91 71.35
CA GLN A 314 45.39 122.33 71.04
C GLN A 314 45.56 122.61 69.53
N GLN A 315 46.21 121.72 68.78
CA GLN A 315 46.51 121.90 67.36
C GLN A 315 45.35 121.47 66.45
N GLU A 316 44.63 120.40 66.81
CA GLU A 316 43.46 119.89 66.05
C GLU A 316 42.27 120.87 66.06
N SER A 317 42.17 121.75 67.06
CA SER A 317 41.07 122.71 67.21
C SER A 317 41.07 123.82 66.15
N ASP A 318 42.24 124.27 65.68
CA ASP A 318 42.35 125.33 64.68
C ASP A 318 42.02 124.82 63.26
N GLU A 319 42.28 123.54 62.99
CA GLU A 319 42.06 122.92 61.68
C GLU A 319 40.56 122.72 61.37
N LEU A 320 39.75 122.37 62.38
CA LEU A 320 38.29 122.31 62.27
C LEU A 320 37.65 123.68 61.94
N LEU A 321 38.23 124.78 62.46
CA LEU A 321 37.76 126.14 62.15
C LEU A 321 38.04 126.57 60.71
N ALA A 322 39.02 125.96 60.04
CA ALA A 322 39.27 126.19 58.61
C ALA A 322 38.21 125.51 57.73
N GLN A 323 37.86 124.25 58.04
CA GLN A 323 36.86 123.47 57.28
C GLN A 323 35.48 124.14 57.28
N ALA A 324 35.06 124.71 58.41
CA ALA A 324 33.80 125.45 58.54
C ALA A 324 33.71 126.71 57.65
N ARG A 325 34.83 127.28 57.20
CA ARG A 325 34.85 128.44 56.29
C ARG A 325 34.70 128.03 54.82
N ALA A 326 35.25 126.88 54.42
CA ALA A 326 35.14 126.37 53.05
C ALA A 326 33.68 126.08 52.68
N ALA A 327 32.97 125.32 53.53
CA ALA A 327 31.57 124.92 53.29
C ALA A 327 30.59 126.10 53.13
N ARG A 328 30.95 127.30 53.60
CA ARG A 328 30.14 128.52 53.40
C ARG A 328 30.36 129.15 52.03
N ALA A 329 31.59 129.11 51.49
CA ALA A 329 31.91 129.67 50.18
C ALA A 329 31.22 128.88 49.05
N ASP A 330 31.15 127.55 49.17
CA ASP A 330 30.49 126.69 48.18
C ASP A 330 28.97 126.97 48.10
N ALA A 331 28.34 127.28 49.23
CA ALA A 331 26.92 127.63 49.30
C ALA A 331 26.61 128.97 48.60
N ASP A 332 27.45 129.99 48.79
CA ASP A 332 27.30 131.30 48.13
C ASP A 332 27.52 131.19 46.61
N ALA A 333 28.44 130.32 46.15
CA ALA A 333 28.67 130.03 44.73
C ALA A 333 27.44 129.37 44.07
N TYR A 334 26.86 128.35 44.70
CA TYR A 334 25.64 127.68 44.22
C TYR A 334 24.46 128.67 44.10
N ALA A 335 24.31 129.57 45.09
CA ALA A 335 23.30 130.61 45.10
C ALA A 335 23.53 131.72 44.04
N ALA A 336 24.75 131.89 43.52
CA ALA A 336 25.01 132.78 42.39
C ALA A 336 24.56 132.12 41.06
N GLN A 337 25.00 130.89 40.80
CA GLN A 337 24.74 130.21 39.53
C GLN A 337 23.24 129.98 39.27
N LYS A 338 22.47 129.61 40.30
CA LYS A 338 21.01 129.40 40.14
C LYS A 338 20.19 130.67 39.86
N ARG A 339 20.74 131.87 40.10
CA ARG A 339 20.13 133.14 39.64
C ARG A 339 20.39 133.37 38.16
N GLN A 340 21.61 133.12 37.70
CA GLN A 340 21.99 133.29 36.30
C GLN A 340 21.21 132.37 35.34
N ASP A 341 20.89 131.14 35.77
CA ASP A 341 19.99 130.23 35.04
C ASP A 341 18.57 130.81 34.88
N ALA A 342 18.04 131.46 35.91
CA ALA A 342 16.67 131.99 35.94
C ALA A 342 16.50 133.24 35.05
N ASP A 343 17.50 134.11 35.01
CA ASP A 343 17.54 135.26 34.10
C ASP A 343 17.60 134.80 32.63
N ALA A 344 18.38 133.76 32.33
CA ALA A 344 18.47 133.18 30.99
C ALA A 344 17.13 132.57 30.52
N GLN A 345 16.43 131.83 31.39
CA GLN A 345 15.10 131.29 31.09
C GLN A 345 14.05 132.40 30.91
N SER A 346 14.09 133.43 31.75
CA SER A 346 13.18 134.58 31.67
C SER A 346 13.30 135.32 30.34
N LYS A 347 14.54 135.52 29.86
CA LYS A 347 14.79 136.19 28.58
C LYS A 347 14.26 135.40 27.38
N ALA A 348 14.48 134.08 27.36
CA ALA A 348 13.97 133.22 26.29
C ALA A 348 12.43 133.25 26.20
N LEU A 349 11.75 133.29 27.35
CA LEU A 349 10.28 133.36 27.41
C LEU A 349 9.73 134.68 26.81
N VAL A 350 10.42 135.80 27.03
CA VAL A 350 10.05 137.11 26.47
C VAL A 350 10.27 137.16 24.96
N ASP A 351 11.40 136.63 24.47
CA ASP A 351 11.67 136.56 23.02
C ASP A 351 10.63 135.70 22.27
N GLU A 352 10.15 134.61 22.88
CA GLU A 352 9.06 133.78 22.33
C GLU A 352 7.70 134.50 22.36
N ALA A 353 7.38 135.18 23.46
CA ALA A 353 6.15 135.96 23.59
C ALA A 353 6.06 137.11 22.57
N THR A 354 7.17 137.84 22.35
CA THR A 354 7.22 138.95 21.39
C THR A 354 6.95 138.47 19.96
N ARG A 355 7.57 137.37 19.51
CA ARG A 355 7.29 136.80 18.16
C ARG A 355 5.83 136.37 17.98
N LYS A 356 5.21 135.82 19.02
CA LYS A 356 3.78 135.45 19.01
C LYS A 356 2.88 136.68 18.93
N ALA A 357 3.24 137.78 19.59
CA ALA A 357 2.52 139.04 19.52
C ALA A 357 2.63 139.70 18.12
N GLU A 358 3.83 139.73 17.53
CA GLU A 358 4.05 140.28 16.18
C GLU A 358 3.22 139.54 15.12
N ALA A 359 3.17 138.20 15.18
CA ALA A 359 2.35 137.39 14.29
C ALA A 359 0.84 137.71 14.43
N GLN A 360 0.33 137.88 15.66
CA GLN A 360 -1.07 138.28 15.88
C GLN A 360 -1.38 139.71 15.39
N ILE A 361 -0.43 140.65 15.54
CA ILE A 361 -0.59 142.03 15.07
C ILE A 361 -0.67 142.07 13.53
N GLN A 362 0.17 141.30 12.84
CA GLN A 362 0.15 141.22 11.38
C GLN A 362 -1.15 140.57 10.87
N GLN A 363 -1.57 139.45 11.48
CA GLN A 363 -2.84 138.79 11.16
C GLN A 363 -4.05 139.72 11.38
N ARG A 364 -4.03 140.55 12.43
CA ARG A 364 -5.10 141.54 12.70
C ARG A 364 -5.06 142.74 11.74
N ARG A 365 -3.90 143.15 11.22
CA ARG A 365 -3.82 144.18 10.17
C ARG A 365 -4.49 143.72 8.89
N GLU A 366 -4.19 142.51 8.43
CA GLU A 366 -4.75 141.94 7.20
C GLU A 366 -6.27 141.71 7.30
N ALA A 367 -6.78 141.39 8.49
CA ALA A 367 -8.21 141.34 8.77
C ALA A 367 -8.86 142.74 8.77
N ALA A 368 -8.29 143.69 9.53
CA ALA A 368 -8.84 145.06 9.65
C ALA A 368 -8.82 145.81 8.31
N GLN A 369 -7.85 145.55 7.44
CA GLN A 369 -7.76 146.20 6.13
C GLN A 369 -8.91 145.78 5.20
N LYS A 370 -9.34 144.50 5.26
CA LYS A 370 -10.58 144.03 4.59
C LYS A 370 -11.86 144.61 5.20
N GLU A 371 -11.91 144.77 6.53
CA GLU A 371 -13.06 145.44 7.17
C GLU A 371 -13.16 146.91 6.78
N ILE A 372 -12.05 147.62 6.64
CA ILE A 372 -12.02 149.03 6.23
C ILE A 372 -12.53 149.20 4.79
N GLU A 373 -12.12 148.34 3.86
CA GLU A 373 -12.64 148.35 2.48
C GLU A 373 -14.17 148.12 2.47
N GLY A 374 -14.66 147.07 3.16
CA GLY A 374 -16.10 146.79 3.25
C GLY A 374 -16.92 147.88 3.97
N LEU A 375 -16.33 148.61 4.91
CA LEU A 375 -16.96 149.75 5.59
C LEU A 375 -17.04 151.00 4.70
N GLN A 376 -16.07 151.22 3.81
CA GLN A 376 -16.09 152.37 2.88
C GLN A 376 -17.24 152.25 1.87
N ASP A 377 -17.46 151.06 1.29
CA ASP A 377 -18.63 150.78 0.45
C ASP A 377 -19.95 151.01 1.20
N HIS A 378 -20.00 150.64 2.48
CA HIS A 378 -21.20 150.80 3.32
C HIS A 378 -21.50 152.28 3.65
N ILE A 379 -20.47 153.10 3.87
CA ILE A 379 -20.60 154.54 4.12
C ILE A 379 -21.13 155.27 2.86
N ALA A 380 -20.64 154.92 1.68
CA ALA A 380 -21.12 155.48 0.41
C ALA A 380 -22.62 155.20 0.20
N ALA A 381 -23.08 153.99 0.53
CA ALA A 381 -24.50 153.63 0.48
C ALA A 381 -25.37 154.38 1.52
N LEU A 382 -24.81 154.72 2.69
CA LEU A 382 -25.54 155.40 3.77
C LEU A 382 -25.66 156.91 3.57
N GLN A 383 -24.63 157.60 3.05
CA GLN A 383 -24.70 159.05 2.79
C GLN A 383 -25.77 159.40 1.75
N SER A 384 -25.97 158.55 0.75
CA SER A 384 -27.11 158.63 -0.19
C SER A 384 -28.47 158.59 0.51
N ARG A 385 -28.57 157.91 1.66
CA ARG A 385 -29.80 157.71 2.42
C ARG A 385 -30.05 158.84 3.42
N GLU A 386 -29.00 159.34 4.06
CA GLU A 386 -29.06 160.43 5.04
C GLU A 386 -29.70 161.70 4.45
N ALA A 387 -29.31 162.08 3.23
CA ALA A 387 -29.88 163.23 2.51
C ALA A 387 -31.41 163.14 2.30
N SER A 388 -32.00 161.94 2.33
CA SER A 388 -33.45 161.75 2.21
C SER A 388 -34.22 161.84 3.54
N ILE A 389 -33.52 161.73 4.68
CA ILE A 389 -34.14 161.63 6.02
C ILE A 389 -34.24 163.00 6.69
N THR A 390 -33.20 163.84 6.58
CA THR A 390 -33.16 165.16 7.24
C THR A 390 -34.35 166.05 6.85
N ALA A 391 -34.83 165.94 5.61
CA ALA A 391 -36.00 166.65 5.10
C ALA A 391 -37.33 166.32 5.83
N ARG A 392 -37.39 165.24 6.62
CA ARG A 392 -38.58 164.88 7.44
C ARG A 392 -38.50 165.29 8.91
N VAL A 393 -37.35 165.79 9.37
CA VAL A 393 -37.13 166.07 10.81
C VAL A 393 -37.73 167.41 11.23
N ASP A 394 -37.70 168.43 10.36
CA ASP A 394 -38.28 169.74 10.66
C ASP A 394 -39.83 169.72 10.71
N GLU A 395 -40.48 168.85 9.92
CA GLU A 395 -41.95 168.78 9.82
C GLU A 395 -42.60 168.29 11.13
N LEU A 396 -42.01 167.28 11.78
CA LEU A 396 -42.59 166.65 12.97
C LEU A 396 -42.14 167.28 14.30
N ARG A 397 -41.15 168.20 14.28
CA ARG A 397 -40.80 169.02 15.45
C ARG A 397 -41.95 169.95 15.89
N SER A 398 -42.96 170.14 15.04
CA SER A 398 -44.21 170.84 15.36
C SER A 398 -45.28 169.96 16.02
N ILE A 399 -45.13 168.63 16.06
CA ILE A 399 -46.18 167.73 16.59
C ILE A 399 -45.94 167.39 18.06
N PHE A 400 -46.52 168.25 18.90
CA PHE A 400 -47.16 167.94 20.20
C PHE A 400 -46.43 166.94 21.11
N SER A 401 -45.77 167.37 22.18
CA SER A 401 -46.41 167.90 23.40
C SER A 401 -47.46 166.97 24.05
N ASN A 402 -47.37 165.64 23.87
CA ASN A 402 -48.28 164.68 24.52
C ASN A 402 -47.60 163.32 24.86
N ALA A 403 -47.94 162.76 26.03
CA ALA A 403 -47.74 161.36 26.51
C ALA A 403 -46.36 160.80 26.99
N PHE A 404 -46.25 160.64 28.33
CA PHE A 404 -45.81 159.43 29.11
C PHE A 404 -44.36 158.85 29.12
N GLY A 405 -44.07 157.94 30.08
CA GLY A 405 -42.80 157.18 30.28
C GLY A 405 -42.78 156.18 31.48
N PHE A 406 -41.60 155.60 31.79
CA PHE A 406 -41.17 154.82 33.01
C PHE A 406 -41.52 153.28 33.17
N GLY A 407 -40.52 152.40 33.45
CA GLY A 407 -40.63 151.23 34.40
C GLY A 407 -40.27 149.74 34.03
N ASN A 408 -39.67 149.00 35.00
CA ASN A 408 -39.85 147.56 35.42
C ASN A 408 -38.89 146.33 35.07
N PRO A 409 -38.73 145.24 35.91
CA PRO A 409 -37.75 144.08 35.76
C PRO A 409 -38.21 142.58 36.11
N ALA A 410 -37.33 141.52 36.00
CA ALA A 410 -37.14 140.27 36.88
C ALA A 410 -36.77 138.84 36.25
N ALA A 411 -36.09 137.93 37.05
CA ALA A 411 -35.98 136.41 37.03
C ALA A 411 -35.12 135.60 35.95
N GLU A 412 -34.67 134.29 36.00
CA GLU A 412 -34.47 133.17 37.01
C GLU A 412 -33.63 131.88 36.52
N SER A 413 -33.11 131.01 37.46
CA SER A 413 -32.76 129.52 37.51
C SER A 413 -31.99 128.69 36.37
N PRO A 414 -31.62 127.36 36.49
CA PRO A 414 -30.54 126.69 37.30
C PRO A 414 -29.66 125.55 36.59
N ALA A 415 -28.68 124.90 37.29
CA ALA A 415 -28.03 123.53 37.10
C ALA A 415 -26.45 123.41 37.13
N ALA A 416 -25.87 122.18 37.13
CA ALA A 416 -24.45 121.79 37.46
C ALA A 416 -23.87 120.69 36.48
N PRO A 417 -22.68 119.98 36.64
CA PRO A 417 -21.60 119.97 37.68
C PRO A 417 -20.10 119.80 37.21
N LEU A 418 -19.08 119.91 38.11
CA LEU A 418 -17.83 119.07 38.30
C LEU A 418 -16.62 119.75 39.03
N ALA A 419 -15.94 118.96 39.88
CA ALA A 419 -14.48 118.85 40.20
C ALA A 419 -13.55 120.05 40.65
N THR A 420 -13.00 119.92 41.88
CA THR A 420 -11.60 120.18 42.38
C THR A 420 -10.87 121.53 42.12
N SER A 421 -10.06 122.11 43.02
CA SER A 421 -9.55 121.69 44.37
C SER A 421 -9.21 122.90 45.28
N ALA A 422 -8.93 122.65 46.58
CA ALA A 422 -8.57 123.62 47.63
C ALA A 422 -7.29 123.16 48.39
N GLY A 423 -6.65 123.89 49.33
CA GLY A 423 -6.81 125.28 49.76
C GLY A 423 -6.72 125.52 51.29
N ALA A 424 -5.70 126.31 51.74
CA ALA A 424 -5.57 127.03 53.03
C ALA A 424 -5.35 126.28 54.39
N GLY A 425 -4.79 126.98 55.40
CA GLY A 425 -4.44 126.54 56.78
C GLY A 425 -2.92 126.38 57.02
N THR A 426 -2.20 126.96 58.00
CA THR A 426 -2.49 127.88 59.16
C THR A 426 -3.23 127.27 60.38
N ILE A 427 -2.90 127.55 61.67
CA ILE A 427 -2.00 128.52 62.38
C ILE A 427 -1.44 127.98 63.73
N SER A 428 -0.40 128.64 64.29
CA SER A 428 -0.01 128.78 65.73
C SER A 428 0.70 127.65 66.53
N ALA A 429 1.38 128.08 67.60
CA ALA A 429 2.08 127.32 68.68
C ALA A 429 1.39 127.64 70.05
N PRO A 430 1.86 127.27 71.27
CA PRO A 430 3.10 126.55 71.67
C PRO A 430 2.92 125.48 72.81
N GLY A 431 4.04 124.91 73.31
CA GLY A 431 4.25 124.72 74.76
C GLY A 431 4.25 123.30 75.38
N ASP A 432 5.34 123.02 76.11
CA ASP A 432 5.48 122.17 77.32
C ASP A 432 5.33 120.61 77.28
N GLN A 433 5.80 119.99 78.38
CA GLN A 433 5.73 118.56 78.75
C GLN A 433 4.45 118.29 79.62
N PRO A 434 4.12 117.07 80.13
CA PRO A 434 4.88 115.80 80.19
C PRO A 434 4.07 114.47 80.01
N ALA A 435 4.78 113.33 80.20
CA ALA A 435 4.36 112.05 80.79
C ALA A 435 3.03 111.32 80.41
N GLY A 436 3.18 110.10 79.85
CA GLY A 436 2.77 108.87 80.58
C GLY A 436 1.64 107.95 80.06
N VAL A 437 1.97 106.64 79.96
CA VAL A 437 1.12 105.44 80.20
C VAL A 437 0.00 105.06 79.20
N GLY A 438 -0.10 103.75 78.90
CA GLY A 438 -1.23 103.07 78.23
C GLY A 438 -1.17 103.06 76.69
N GLU A 439 -1.82 102.13 75.95
CA GLU A 439 -2.40 100.80 76.29
C GLU A 439 -2.46 99.94 74.99
N ALA A 440 -3.07 98.74 75.02
CA ALA A 440 -3.28 97.81 73.87
C ALA A 440 -4.60 98.19 73.09
N PRO A 441 -5.22 97.38 72.18
CA PRO A 441 -4.98 95.99 71.75
C PRO A 441 -5.28 95.64 70.24
N ASP A 442 -5.43 94.33 69.96
CA ASP A 442 -6.35 93.66 69.01
C ASP A 442 -6.19 93.63 67.46
N VAL A 443 -5.70 92.46 66.96
CA VAL A 443 -6.32 91.40 66.08
C VAL A 443 -7.26 91.77 64.88
N PRO A 444 -7.81 90.84 64.03
CA PRO A 444 -7.70 89.37 63.92
C PRO A 444 -7.50 88.81 62.47
N VAL A 445 -7.81 87.51 62.30
CA VAL A 445 -7.97 86.71 61.04
C VAL A 445 -6.66 86.13 60.46
N VAL A 446 -6.53 84.88 59.96
CA VAL A 446 -7.14 83.52 60.16
C VAL A 446 -6.20 82.53 59.40
N ASN A 447 -6.10 81.19 59.56
CA ASN A 447 -7.00 80.11 59.99
C ASN A 447 -6.24 78.86 60.53
N THR A 448 -6.97 77.75 60.73
CA THR A 448 -6.57 76.31 60.74
C THR A 448 -5.06 75.98 60.58
N VAL A 449 -4.30 75.43 61.56
CA VAL A 449 -4.55 74.26 62.48
C VAL A 449 -4.56 72.95 61.67
N ALA A 450 -3.62 72.00 61.77
CA ALA A 450 -3.20 71.10 62.89
C ALA A 450 -4.30 70.07 63.27
N ASP A 451 -4.05 68.88 63.85
CA ASP A 451 -2.85 68.19 64.39
C ASP A 451 -3.02 66.64 64.22
N ALA A 452 -2.15 65.81 64.80
CA ALA A 452 -2.30 64.34 64.96
C ALA A 452 -2.99 63.98 66.32
N PRO A 453 -3.01 62.72 66.87
CA PRO A 453 -2.74 61.36 66.35
C PRO A 453 -3.84 60.31 66.75
N SER A 454 -3.55 58.98 66.69
CA SER A 454 -4.19 57.87 67.47
C SER A 454 -5.64 57.45 67.09
N THR A 455 -6.23 56.28 67.43
CA THR A 455 -5.80 54.93 67.93
C THR A 455 -6.94 53.88 67.69
N GLU A 456 -6.64 52.56 67.75
CA GLU A 456 -7.55 51.47 68.22
C GLU A 456 -8.85 51.12 67.40
N ASP A 457 -9.47 49.92 67.42
CA ASP A 457 -9.13 48.58 67.95
C ASP A 457 -9.79 47.42 67.11
N HIS A 458 -9.58 46.17 67.56
CA HIS A 458 -10.12 44.84 67.19
C HIS A 458 -11.67 44.68 67.28
N PRO A 459 -12.34 43.54 66.86
CA PRO A 459 -11.88 42.15 67.00
C PRO A 459 -12.32 41.06 65.98
N THR A 460 -11.91 39.82 66.29
CA THR A 460 -12.37 38.51 65.75
C THR A 460 -13.30 37.82 66.80
N PRO A 461 -13.68 36.52 66.76
CA PRO A 461 -13.66 35.48 65.71
C PRO A 461 -15.04 34.75 65.55
N VAL A 462 -15.14 33.73 64.67
CA VAL A 462 -15.65 32.35 64.97
C VAL A 462 -15.53 31.41 63.75
N SER A 463 -15.49 30.10 64.00
CA SER A 463 -15.58 29.02 63.00
C SER A 463 -16.86 28.20 63.21
N VAL A 464 -17.36 27.49 62.18
CA VAL A 464 -17.90 26.09 62.27
C VAL A 464 -18.21 25.52 60.88
N THR A 465 -18.30 24.19 60.79
CA THR A 465 -18.45 23.33 59.59
C THR A 465 -19.81 23.39 58.90
N GLY A 466 -19.85 23.11 57.58
CA GLY A 466 -21.08 22.74 56.86
C GLY A 466 -20.80 22.11 55.48
N THR A 467 -21.27 20.88 55.25
CA THR A 467 -21.19 20.16 53.97
C THR A 467 -22.45 20.46 53.13
N GLY A 468 -22.32 20.81 51.84
CA GLY A 468 -23.51 21.16 51.03
C GLY A 468 -23.32 21.14 49.51
N MET A 469 -24.23 20.44 48.83
CA MET A 469 -24.34 20.25 47.37
C MET A 469 -24.65 21.55 46.59
N PRO A 470 -24.23 21.69 45.31
CA PRO A 470 -24.99 22.45 44.32
C PRO A 470 -26.26 21.66 43.90
N PRO A 471 -27.46 22.28 43.79
CA PRO A 471 -28.72 21.54 43.59
C PRO A 471 -29.43 21.77 42.22
N VAL A 472 -30.29 20.81 41.87
CA VAL A 472 -31.50 20.90 40.99
C VAL A 472 -31.26 21.19 39.48
N GLY A 473 -31.91 20.48 38.54
CA GLY A 473 -32.84 19.33 38.61
C GLY A 473 -32.94 18.67 37.22
N GLY A 474 -33.63 17.54 36.98
CA GLY A 474 -34.70 16.82 37.71
C GLY A 474 -35.88 16.61 36.74
N GLU A 475 -36.73 15.57 36.76
CA GLU A 475 -36.91 14.33 37.55
C GLU A 475 -38.07 13.53 36.87
N PRO A 476 -38.61 12.39 37.36
CA PRO A 476 -38.08 11.27 38.15
C PRO A 476 -38.39 9.87 37.52
N ALA A 477 -38.17 8.78 38.28
CA ALA A 477 -38.64 7.40 37.99
C ALA A 477 -39.89 7.06 38.90
N PRO A 478 -40.23 5.83 39.41
CA PRO A 478 -39.61 4.49 39.38
C PRO A 478 -40.59 3.28 39.14
N ALA A 479 -40.12 2.05 39.39
CA ALA A 479 -40.92 0.79 39.51
C ALA A 479 -41.17 0.40 40.99
N PRO A 480 -41.96 -0.66 41.35
CA PRO A 480 -41.37 -2.01 41.54
C PRO A 480 -42.27 -3.29 41.43
N ALA A 481 -41.60 -4.45 41.27
CA ALA A 481 -41.84 -5.85 41.72
C ALA A 481 -43.25 -6.46 42.06
N ALA A 482 -43.49 -7.71 41.60
CA ALA A 482 -44.04 -8.86 42.38
C ALA A 482 -44.07 -10.22 41.59
N VAL A 483 -44.12 -11.36 42.30
CA VAL A 483 -44.17 -12.79 41.87
C VAL A 483 -44.97 -13.55 42.99
N PRO A 484 -45.93 -14.51 42.77
CA PRO A 484 -45.69 -15.87 42.21
C PRO A 484 -46.89 -16.62 41.53
N ALA A 485 -46.64 -17.82 40.97
CA ALA A 485 -47.45 -19.07 41.15
C ALA A 485 -46.95 -20.29 40.33
N GLU A 486 -47.08 -21.48 40.92
CA GLU A 486 -47.06 -22.86 40.36
C GLU A 486 -48.40 -23.54 40.82
N PRO A 487 -48.81 -24.81 40.51
CA PRO A 487 -48.02 -26.02 40.17
C PRO A 487 -48.66 -27.03 39.13
N GLU A 488 -48.18 -28.29 39.15
CA GLU A 488 -48.81 -29.59 38.80
C GLU A 488 -48.42 -30.36 37.49
N GLU A 489 -47.68 -31.45 37.70
CA GLU A 489 -47.72 -32.76 36.98
C GLU A 489 -48.91 -33.62 37.49
N PRO A 490 -49.33 -34.79 36.92
CA PRO A 490 -48.61 -35.80 36.11
C PRO A 490 -49.43 -36.27 34.84
N SER A 491 -49.28 -37.42 34.15
CA SER A 491 -48.77 -38.78 34.46
C SER A 491 -48.51 -39.69 33.23
N VAL A 492 -47.83 -40.81 33.47
CA VAL A 492 -47.72 -42.06 32.66
C VAL A 492 -48.58 -43.20 33.31
N PRO A 493 -48.74 -44.45 32.80
CA PRO A 493 -48.08 -45.18 31.68
C PRO A 493 -49.06 -46.00 30.76
N ALA A 494 -48.53 -46.88 29.89
CA ALA A 494 -48.80 -48.35 29.85
C ALA A 494 -48.74 -49.02 28.44
N GLU A 495 -47.95 -50.10 28.31
CA GLU A 495 -48.25 -51.22 27.39
C GLU A 495 -49.15 -52.26 28.11
N PRO A 496 -49.79 -53.22 27.43
CA PRO A 496 -49.15 -54.55 27.36
C PRO A 496 -49.51 -55.49 26.16
N VAL A 497 -48.52 -56.32 25.77
CA VAL A 497 -48.60 -57.78 25.47
C VAL A 497 -49.49 -58.32 24.31
N LEU A 498 -48.78 -58.85 23.30
CA LEU A 498 -48.96 -60.11 22.53
C LEU A 498 -50.36 -60.77 22.39
N ASP A 499 -50.78 -61.04 21.15
CA ASP A 499 -50.85 -62.43 20.63
C ASP A 499 -50.71 -62.49 19.08
N GLN A 500 -50.63 -63.69 18.50
CA GLN A 500 -50.42 -64.01 17.07
C GLN A 500 -51.25 -65.26 16.66
N PRO A 501 -51.26 -65.76 15.40
CA PRO A 501 -50.87 -65.18 14.10
C PRO A 501 -51.93 -65.37 12.97
N THR A 502 -51.82 -64.62 11.87
CA THR A 502 -52.35 -65.06 10.55
C THR A 502 -51.43 -64.61 9.40
N ALA A 503 -51.46 -65.34 8.29
CA ALA A 503 -50.40 -65.38 7.27
C ALA A 503 -50.44 -64.30 6.16
N ALA A 504 -49.32 -64.28 5.40
CA ALA A 504 -49.21 -63.92 3.98
C ALA A 504 -48.94 -62.46 3.55
N ALA A 505 -47.65 -62.10 3.59
CA ALA A 505 -46.89 -61.50 2.47
C ALA A 505 -47.15 -60.00 2.11
N PRO A 506 -46.16 -59.29 1.51
CA PRO A 506 -45.76 -58.00 2.10
C PRO A 506 -45.68 -56.82 1.09
N VAL A 507 -44.84 -55.83 1.46
CA VAL A 507 -44.41 -54.58 0.77
C VAL A 507 -45.10 -53.32 1.30
N GLU A 508 -44.29 -52.30 1.57
CA GLU A 508 -44.62 -51.12 2.38
C GLU A 508 -45.25 -49.97 1.58
N ALA A 509 -46.01 -49.13 2.29
CA ALA A 509 -46.38 -47.78 1.89
C ALA A 509 -45.19 -46.81 2.19
N THR A 510 -45.18 -45.51 1.86
CA THR A 510 -46.28 -44.54 1.96
C THR A 510 -46.02 -43.29 1.09
N MET A 511 -47.09 -42.61 0.67
CA MET A 511 -47.10 -41.34 -0.08
C MET A 511 -47.38 -40.12 0.83
N ALA A 512 -47.44 -38.93 0.20
CA ALA A 512 -47.97 -37.62 0.62
C ALA A 512 -46.89 -36.51 0.65
N MET A 513 -46.98 -35.41 -0.13
CA MET A 513 -48.01 -34.35 -0.17
C MET A 513 -48.03 -33.51 1.13
N GLU A 514 -48.09 -32.18 1.17
CA GLU A 514 -48.08 -31.07 0.18
C GLU A 514 -47.87 -29.77 1.04
N THR A 515 -47.39 -28.59 0.63
CA THR A 515 -48.17 -27.50 -0.02
C THR A 515 -47.37 -26.17 0.04
N THR A 516 -47.66 -25.23 -0.88
CA THR A 516 -47.48 -23.76 -0.79
C THR A 516 -46.05 -23.16 -0.77
N VAL A 517 -45.71 -22.40 -1.82
CA VAL A 517 -45.58 -20.90 -1.84
C VAL A 517 -45.13 -20.47 -3.25
N VAL A 518 -45.57 -19.30 -3.72
CA VAL A 518 -45.28 -18.72 -5.05
C VAL A 518 -44.81 -17.24 -4.87
N PRO A 519 -44.28 -16.52 -5.88
CA PRO A 519 -42.83 -16.30 -5.98
C PRO A 519 -42.43 -14.81 -5.93
N GLN A 520 -41.12 -14.54 -5.87
CA GLN A 520 -40.60 -13.26 -6.38
C GLN A 520 -39.19 -13.39 -6.98
N ALA A 521 -39.04 -12.79 -8.17
CA ALA A 521 -37.80 -12.47 -8.89
C ALA A 521 -37.67 -10.92 -8.91
N PRO A 522 -36.58 -10.29 -9.40
CA PRO A 522 -35.50 -10.85 -10.21
C PRO A 522 -34.07 -10.37 -9.86
N LEU A 523 -33.07 -10.90 -10.56
CA LEU A 523 -32.11 -10.08 -11.34
C LEU A 523 -31.38 -10.97 -12.37
N ALA A 524 -30.79 -10.36 -13.39
CA ALA A 524 -29.94 -11.02 -14.36
C ALA A 524 -28.66 -10.20 -14.57
N ASP A 525 -27.53 -10.87 -14.72
CA ASP A 525 -26.50 -10.54 -15.72
C ASP A 525 -25.57 -11.75 -15.96
N ALA A 526 -24.83 -11.76 -17.07
CA ALA A 526 -23.91 -12.84 -17.44
C ALA A 526 -22.66 -12.31 -18.19
N PRO A 527 -21.44 -12.39 -17.62
CA PRO A 527 -20.22 -11.88 -18.25
C PRO A 527 -19.31 -12.96 -18.85
N SER A 528 -18.89 -12.78 -20.10
CA SER A 528 -17.72 -13.41 -20.73
C SER A 528 -17.48 -12.83 -22.14
N PRO A 529 -16.25 -12.81 -22.67
CA PRO A 529 -14.94 -12.67 -22.02
C PRO A 529 -14.13 -11.48 -22.58
N ILE A 530 -12.95 -11.18 -22.01
CA ILE A 530 -11.96 -10.27 -22.60
C ILE A 530 -10.60 -10.97 -22.64
N ALA A 531 -9.81 -10.70 -23.67
CA ALA A 531 -8.50 -11.29 -23.92
C ALA A 531 -7.38 -10.21 -23.95
N GLU A 532 -6.15 -10.67 -24.21
CA GLU A 532 -5.02 -9.88 -24.70
C GLU A 532 -4.29 -8.93 -23.73
N SER A 533 -3.00 -9.18 -23.52
CA SER A 533 -1.95 -8.15 -23.30
C SER A 533 -0.57 -8.77 -23.53
N ALA A 534 0.42 -7.94 -23.89
CA ALA A 534 1.79 -8.36 -24.23
C ALA A 534 2.85 -7.72 -23.30
N SER A 535 4.08 -8.24 -23.40
CA SER A 535 5.32 -7.71 -22.77
C SER A 535 5.78 -6.37 -23.41
N PRO A 536 6.90 -5.67 -23.01
CA PRO A 536 8.06 -6.13 -22.22
C PRO A 536 8.82 -5.13 -21.29
N ALA A 537 9.90 -5.63 -20.66
CA ALA A 537 11.03 -4.93 -20.00
C ALA A 537 10.72 -4.16 -18.68
N SER A 538 11.59 -4.02 -17.67
CA SER A 538 13.04 -4.34 -17.46
C SER A 538 13.31 -4.50 -15.93
N ALA A 539 14.48 -4.73 -15.30
CA ALA A 539 15.90 -4.74 -15.72
C ALA A 539 16.78 -5.74 -14.89
N ALA A 540 17.75 -5.26 -14.09
CA ALA A 540 18.86 -6.00 -13.43
C ALA A 540 19.45 -5.16 -12.24
N PRO A 541 20.54 -5.54 -11.49
CA PRO A 541 21.43 -6.73 -11.62
C PRO A 541 21.92 -7.43 -10.30
N ALA A 542 22.49 -8.65 -10.42
CA ALA A 542 23.71 -9.14 -9.74
C ALA A 542 24.07 -10.59 -10.18
N SER A 543 25.37 -10.93 -10.25
CA SER A 543 25.93 -12.18 -10.85
C SER A 543 26.82 -12.94 -9.83
N PRO A 544 27.60 -14.01 -10.18
CA PRO A 544 27.49 -15.08 -11.20
C PRO A 544 27.78 -16.51 -10.63
N VAL A 545 27.87 -17.56 -11.49
CA VAL A 545 28.88 -18.68 -11.53
C VAL A 545 28.31 -19.94 -12.26
N PRO A 546 29.09 -20.66 -13.10
CA PRO A 546 28.60 -21.80 -13.92
C PRO A 546 28.94 -23.21 -13.36
N ALA A 547 28.60 -24.26 -14.12
CA ALA A 547 28.56 -25.67 -13.69
C ALA A 547 29.78 -26.55 -14.10
N HIS A 548 29.83 -27.74 -13.49
CA HIS A 548 30.51 -28.99 -13.91
C HIS A 548 31.97 -28.95 -14.40
N MET A 549 32.88 -29.44 -13.55
CA MET A 549 33.45 -30.80 -13.70
C MET A 549 34.37 -31.13 -12.51
N GLN A 550 34.29 -32.34 -11.95
CA GLN A 550 35.32 -32.81 -11.02
C GLN A 550 35.53 -34.32 -11.09
N THR A 551 36.70 -34.71 -11.61
CA THR A 551 37.29 -36.04 -11.50
C THR A 551 37.92 -36.25 -10.12
N MET A 552 37.78 -37.44 -9.54
CA MET A 552 38.81 -38.03 -8.69
C MET A 552 38.69 -39.57 -8.68
N ALA A 553 39.76 -40.26 -8.31
CA ALA A 553 39.86 -41.72 -8.34
C ALA A 553 40.68 -42.26 -7.17
N ALA A 554 40.30 -43.43 -6.63
CA ALA A 554 41.11 -44.27 -5.74
C ALA A 554 40.59 -45.73 -5.79
N PRO A 555 41.42 -46.77 -5.52
CA PRO A 555 41.07 -48.17 -5.83
C PRO A 555 41.00 -49.12 -4.61
N ALA A 556 40.43 -50.32 -4.82
CA ALA A 556 40.70 -51.53 -4.03
C ALA A 556 40.44 -52.84 -4.81
N GLU A 557 41.14 -53.88 -4.36
CA GLU A 557 41.16 -55.32 -4.68
C GLU A 557 39.78 -56.05 -4.66
N MET A 558 39.58 -57.32 -5.07
CA MET A 558 40.17 -58.30 -6.02
C MET A 558 39.14 -59.47 -6.21
N PRO A 559 39.35 -60.47 -7.10
CA PRO A 559 38.25 -61.28 -7.70
C PRO A 559 38.31 -62.79 -7.33
N PRO A 560 37.71 -63.76 -8.09
CA PRO A 560 36.53 -63.77 -8.99
C PRO A 560 35.51 -64.89 -8.64
N SER A 561 34.37 -64.98 -9.37
CA SER A 561 33.70 -66.29 -9.63
C SER A 561 32.82 -66.33 -10.90
N ILE A 562 33.37 -66.97 -11.94
CA ILE A 562 32.72 -67.93 -12.88
C ILE A 562 31.42 -67.51 -13.61
N GLU A 563 31.54 -67.35 -14.94
CA GLU A 563 30.51 -67.78 -15.92
C GLU A 563 31.09 -68.91 -16.82
N PRO A 564 30.25 -69.79 -17.43
CA PRO A 564 30.73 -71.01 -18.11
C PRO A 564 30.55 -71.02 -19.65
N VAL A 565 31.56 -71.50 -20.40
CA VAL A 565 31.39 -71.94 -21.81
C VAL A 565 32.18 -73.23 -22.07
N HIS A 566 31.58 -74.16 -22.81
CA HIS A 566 32.07 -75.53 -23.05
C HIS A 566 33.37 -75.66 -23.86
N LYS A 567 34.10 -76.76 -23.61
CA LYS A 567 34.73 -77.55 -24.69
C LYS A 567 34.74 -79.05 -24.37
N LYS A 568 34.70 -79.87 -25.44
CA LYS A 568 34.71 -81.36 -25.46
C LYS A 568 36.02 -81.90 -24.84
N GLU A 569 36.13 -83.14 -24.34
CA GLU A 569 35.90 -84.46 -25.00
C GLU A 569 35.81 -85.65 -24.01
N ARG A 570 35.23 -86.79 -24.48
CA ARG A 570 35.41 -88.24 -24.11
C ARG A 570 35.47 -88.64 -22.61
N MET A 571 34.60 -89.51 -22.07
CA MET A 571 34.31 -90.95 -22.34
C MET A 571 35.35 -91.95 -21.78
N HIS A 572 34.82 -93.02 -21.17
CA HIS A 572 35.48 -94.14 -20.46
C HIS A 572 36.05 -93.79 -19.07
N ASP A 573 35.74 -94.53 -17.99
CA ASP A 573 34.81 -95.67 -17.81
C ASP A 573 33.90 -95.46 -16.57
#